data_AF-A0AAV0QBP8-F1
#
_entry.id   AF-A0AAV0QBP8-F1
#
_cell.length_a   1.000
_cell.length_b   1.000
_cell.length_c   1.000
_cell.angle_alpha   90.00
_cell.angle_beta   90.00
_cell.angle_gamma   90.00
#
_symmetry.space_group_name_H-M   'P 1'
#
loop_
_entity.id
_entity.type
_entity.pdbx_description
1 polymer ?
#
loop_
_entity_poly.entity_id
_entity_poly.type
_entity_poly.pdbx_seq_one_letter_code
_entity_poly.pdbx_strand_id
1 'polypeptide(L)'
;MAGEIRTAEVVVAADIKAIDKEKSSFTGYALSPAARLFHSPKFNCYIVAIMGCKTKINPAVVKLGLERTLIKHPRFSSKPVVDGCKGRKMKWEQTEVNLDDHIIIPNLDDGDVVESPDKFVEDYVSHLTTLPLDLNKPLWELHLLNVKTSDAEAVGVFKIHHSIGDGASLVSLLLACTRKSSDTEELPTVPMNNKPSPGAAALSGGVFLLIWTLLKLIWNTLVDLFLFAATMLFLKDTKTPIKALTVEGQQLRRFVHRTVSLDDIKLVKNALNMTINDVVVGVTQAGLSKYLYRRYGELCPIDKVSVFLPMIAEANRFP
;
A
#
# COMPACT_ATOMS: atom_id res chain seq x y z
N MET A 1 14.29 -29.92 16.42
CA MET A 1 15.02 -29.75 15.16
C MET A 1 14.92 -28.29 14.76
N ALA A 2 16.01 -27.56 14.92
CA ALA A 2 16.10 -26.15 14.58
C ALA A 2 16.01 -25.99 13.05
N GLY A 3 14.96 -25.32 12.58
CA GLY A 3 14.81 -24.98 11.17
C GLY A 3 15.83 -23.90 10.81
N GLU A 4 16.70 -24.21 9.86
CA GLU A 4 17.73 -23.32 9.33
C GLU A 4 17.06 -22.19 8.52
N ILE A 5 16.90 -21.02 9.13
CA ILE A 5 16.27 -19.86 8.49
C ILE A 5 17.33 -19.16 7.64
N ARG A 6 17.33 -19.45 6.34
CA ARG A 6 18.20 -18.83 5.33
C ARG A 6 18.16 -17.29 5.44
N THR A 7 19.35 -16.70 5.53
CA THR A 7 19.61 -15.26 5.42
C THR A 7 19.21 -14.78 4.02
N ALA A 8 18.42 -13.71 3.94
CA ALA A 8 18.10 -13.05 2.69
C ALA A 8 18.89 -11.73 2.64
N GLU A 9 19.95 -11.70 1.82
CA GLU A 9 20.54 -10.45 1.35
C GLU A 9 19.58 -9.85 0.30
N VAL A 10 19.06 -8.67 0.59
CA VAL A 10 18.25 -7.91 -0.37
C VAL A 10 19.21 -7.11 -1.24
N VAL A 11 19.60 -7.69 -2.38
CA VAL A 11 20.33 -6.96 -3.42
C VAL A 11 19.31 -6.20 -4.28
N VAL A 12 19.42 -4.88 -4.30
CA VAL A 12 18.51 -3.96 -4.97
C VAL A 12 19.09 -3.64 -6.35
N ALA A 13 18.56 -4.27 -7.40
CA ALA A 13 18.85 -3.96 -8.80
C ALA A 13 17.52 -3.78 -9.54
N ALA A 14 17.47 -2.99 -10.62
CA ALA A 14 16.25 -2.73 -11.38
C ALA A 14 16.46 -3.00 -12.86
N ASP A 15 15.43 -3.50 -13.55
CA ASP A 15 15.44 -3.69 -15.00
C ASP A 15 15.31 -2.32 -15.71
N ILE A 16 16.40 -1.91 -16.37
CA ILE A 16 16.56 -0.59 -16.98
C ILE A 16 15.61 -0.38 -18.18
N LYS A 17 15.25 -1.45 -18.92
CA LYS A 17 14.45 -1.33 -20.16
C LYS A 17 12.97 -1.03 -19.90
N ALA A 18 12.39 -1.60 -18.85
CA ALA A 18 11.01 -1.31 -18.46
C ALA A 18 10.87 0.14 -17.96
N ILE A 19 11.89 0.62 -17.24
CA ILE A 19 11.94 1.96 -16.67
C ILE A 19 12.02 3.03 -17.78
N ASP A 20 12.86 2.84 -18.80
CA ASP A 20 13.03 3.82 -19.88
C ASP A 20 11.75 4.05 -20.71
N LYS A 21 10.91 3.02 -20.87
CA LYS A 21 9.61 3.14 -21.55
C LYS A 21 8.58 3.94 -20.75
N GLU A 22 8.58 3.79 -19.42
CA GLU A 22 7.75 4.62 -18.53
C GLU A 22 8.29 6.05 -18.40
N LYS A 23 9.62 6.21 -18.48
CA LYS A 23 10.35 7.50 -18.41
C LYS A 23 9.89 8.52 -19.44
N SER A 24 9.64 8.11 -20.68
CA SER A 24 9.14 9.02 -21.72
C SER A 24 7.67 9.41 -21.55
N SER A 25 6.90 8.70 -20.71
CA SER A 25 5.45 8.86 -20.58
C SER A 25 4.96 9.60 -19.33
N PHE A 26 5.88 10.04 -18.45
CA PHE A 26 5.48 10.58 -17.13
C PHE A 26 5.78 12.07 -16.93
N THR A 27 6.64 12.68 -17.75
CA THR A 27 7.02 14.09 -17.63
C THR A 27 5.99 15.03 -18.25
N GLY A 28 5.49 16.02 -17.50
CA GLY A 28 4.61 17.07 -18.02
C GLY A 28 3.13 16.69 -18.13
N TYR A 29 2.73 15.51 -17.65
CA TYR A 29 1.34 15.05 -17.66
C TYR A 29 0.55 15.68 -16.51
N ALA A 30 -0.74 15.91 -16.76
CA ALA A 30 -1.68 16.29 -15.71
C ALA A 30 -1.85 15.16 -14.69
N LEU A 31 -2.00 15.51 -13.41
CA LEU A 31 -2.39 14.54 -12.40
C LEU A 31 -3.72 13.89 -12.77
N SER A 32 -3.84 12.58 -12.55
CA SER A 32 -5.11 11.87 -12.72
C SER A 32 -6.19 12.45 -11.79
N PRO A 33 -7.48 12.29 -12.12
CA PRO A 33 -8.56 12.74 -11.25
C PRO A 33 -8.47 12.21 -9.81
N ALA A 34 -8.09 10.93 -9.66
CA ALA A 34 -7.87 10.31 -8.34
C ALA A 34 -6.67 10.93 -7.61
N ALA A 35 -5.53 11.13 -8.30
CA ALA A 35 -4.36 11.79 -7.73
C ALA A 35 -4.70 13.21 -7.23
N ARG A 36 -5.46 13.98 -8.01
CA ARG A 36 -5.93 15.32 -7.61
C ARG A 36 -6.86 15.29 -6.40
N LEU A 37 -7.71 14.27 -6.30
CA LEU A 37 -8.59 14.10 -5.14
C LEU A 37 -7.78 13.88 -3.86
N PHE A 38 -6.71 13.08 -3.92
CA PHE A 38 -5.83 12.85 -2.77
C PHE A 38 -5.05 14.09 -2.34
N HIS A 39 -4.89 15.11 -3.19
CA HIS A 39 -4.32 16.40 -2.78
C HIS A 39 -5.33 17.34 -2.11
N SER A 40 -6.61 16.95 -2.02
CA SER A 40 -7.61 17.73 -1.28
C SER A 40 -7.32 17.69 0.22
N PRO A 41 -7.44 18.81 0.97
CA PRO A 41 -7.17 18.86 2.42
C PRO A 41 -7.92 17.81 3.25
N LYS A 42 -9.09 17.35 2.78
CA LYS A 42 -9.91 16.33 3.45
C LYS A 42 -9.57 14.88 3.07
N PHE A 43 -8.73 14.68 2.05
CA PHE A 43 -8.41 13.37 1.47
C PHE A 43 -6.91 13.13 1.26
N ASN A 44 -6.07 13.89 1.98
CA ASN A 44 -4.62 13.72 1.98
C ASN A 44 -4.24 12.39 2.64
N CYS A 45 -4.00 11.39 1.80
CA CYS A 45 -3.81 10.00 2.20
C CYS A 45 -2.38 9.54 1.94
N TYR A 46 -1.85 8.77 2.89
CA TYR A 46 -0.51 8.18 2.84
C TYR A 46 -0.60 6.66 2.87
N ILE A 47 0.25 6.01 2.10
CA ILE A 47 0.57 4.60 2.19
C ILE A 47 1.80 4.49 3.08
N VAL A 48 1.72 3.71 4.15
CA VAL A 48 2.84 3.46 5.06
C VAL A 48 3.17 1.97 5.00
N ALA A 49 4.37 1.65 4.55
CA ALA A 49 4.92 0.30 4.56
C ALA A 49 5.97 0.19 5.67
N ILE A 50 5.87 -0.85 6.50
CA ILE A 50 6.79 -1.12 7.59
C ILE A 50 7.53 -2.42 7.26
N MET A 51 8.85 -2.41 7.34
CA MET A 51 9.71 -3.55 7.02
C MET A 51 10.67 -3.82 8.17
N GLY A 52 10.59 -5.01 8.76
CA GLY A 52 11.58 -5.48 9.73
C GLY A 52 12.79 -6.09 9.04
N CYS A 53 14.00 -5.75 9.51
CA CYS A 53 15.27 -6.29 9.05
C CYS A 53 15.89 -7.17 10.13
N LYS A 54 16.53 -8.27 9.73
CA LYS A 54 17.28 -9.16 10.64
C LYS A 54 18.65 -8.62 11.02
N THR A 55 19.06 -7.49 10.45
CA THR A 55 20.34 -6.84 10.69
C THR A 55 20.10 -5.34 10.81
N LYS A 56 21.04 -4.63 11.44
CA LYS A 56 21.04 -3.16 11.44
C LYS A 56 21.09 -2.64 10.01
N ILE A 57 20.35 -1.58 9.73
CA ILE A 57 20.28 -0.94 8.42
C ILE A 57 21.43 0.05 8.30
N ASN A 58 22.26 -0.11 7.27
CA ASN A 58 23.29 0.87 6.90
C ASN A 58 22.71 1.89 5.89
N PRO A 59 22.57 3.17 6.27
CA PRO A 59 22.00 4.19 5.38
C PRO A 59 22.76 4.37 4.06
N ALA A 60 24.08 4.22 4.05
CA ALA A 60 24.88 4.38 2.83
C ALA A 60 24.56 3.30 1.79
N VAL A 61 24.35 2.06 2.25
CA VAL A 61 23.96 0.94 1.37
C VAL A 61 22.55 1.17 0.82
N VAL A 62 21.62 1.64 1.66
CA VAL A 62 20.25 1.99 1.24
C VAL A 62 20.27 3.09 0.18
N LYS A 63 21.04 4.17 0.40
CA LYS A 63 21.20 5.27 -0.56
C LYS A 63 21.64 4.75 -1.94
N LEU A 64 22.73 3.98 -1.95
CA LEU A 64 23.28 3.40 -3.18
C LEU A 64 22.27 2.49 -3.91
N GLY A 65 21.47 1.72 -3.16
CA GLY A 65 20.40 0.89 -3.71
C GLY A 65 19.29 1.72 -4.37
N LEU A 66 18.85 2.80 -3.71
CA LEU A 66 17.78 3.68 -4.19
C LEU A 66 18.19 4.47 -5.45
N GLU A 67 19.43 4.96 -5.52
CA GLU A 67 19.98 5.63 -6.72
C GLU A 67 19.91 4.72 -7.96
N ARG A 68 20.16 3.42 -7.76
CA ARG A 68 20.19 2.45 -8.85
C ARG A 68 18.81 1.97 -9.27
N THR A 69 17.78 2.20 -8.45
CA THR A 69 16.46 1.59 -8.62
C THR A 69 15.33 2.62 -8.53
N LEU A 70 14.85 2.93 -7.32
CA LEU A 70 13.65 3.73 -7.08
C LEU A 70 13.71 5.10 -7.76
N ILE A 71 14.85 5.80 -7.66
CA ILE A 71 15.00 7.15 -8.20
C ILE A 71 14.98 7.17 -9.74
N LYS A 72 15.32 6.06 -10.39
CA LYS A 72 15.22 5.97 -11.86
C LYS A 72 13.78 5.96 -12.32
N HIS A 73 12.84 5.60 -11.45
CA HIS A 73 11.42 5.56 -11.76
C HIS A 73 10.81 6.97 -11.69
N PRO A 74 10.16 7.46 -12.77
CA PRO A 74 9.60 8.82 -12.82
C PRO A 74 8.68 9.19 -11.67
N ARG A 75 7.80 8.26 -11.27
CA ARG A 75 6.91 8.39 -10.10
C ARG A 75 7.61 8.83 -8.81
N PHE A 76 8.87 8.43 -8.60
CA PHE A 76 9.64 8.74 -7.41
C PHE A 76 10.67 9.85 -7.63
N SER A 77 10.84 10.30 -8.87
CA SER A 77 11.66 11.45 -9.25
C SER A 77 10.81 12.61 -9.77
N SER A 78 9.54 12.69 -9.38
CA SER A 78 8.62 13.74 -9.80
C SER A 78 7.87 14.33 -8.61
N LYS A 79 7.60 15.63 -8.70
CA LYS A 79 6.83 16.39 -7.72
C LYS A 79 5.59 17.03 -8.37
N PRO A 80 4.51 17.24 -7.61
CA PRO A 80 3.33 17.95 -8.13
C PRO A 80 3.61 19.45 -8.20
N VAL A 81 3.25 20.07 -9.33
CA VAL A 81 3.34 21.53 -9.52
C VAL A 81 1.98 22.07 -9.96
N VAL A 82 1.58 23.20 -9.37
CA VAL A 82 0.31 23.87 -9.70
C VAL A 82 0.53 24.81 -10.87
N ASP A 83 -0.25 24.65 -11.94
CA ASP A 83 -0.21 25.51 -13.12
C ASP A 83 -0.81 26.89 -12.79
N GLY A 84 0.05 27.91 -12.73
CA GLY A 84 -0.26 29.26 -12.25
C GLY A 84 -1.37 29.99 -13.01
N CYS A 85 -1.61 29.64 -14.28
CA CYS A 85 -2.61 30.33 -15.10
C CYS A 85 -4.06 29.91 -14.82
N LYS A 86 -4.29 28.76 -14.15
CA LYS A 86 -5.66 28.25 -13.90
C LYS A 86 -5.88 27.63 -12.52
N GLY A 87 -4.91 27.61 -11.60
CA GLY A 87 -5.04 27.26 -10.17
C GLY A 87 -5.60 25.87 -9.82
N ARG A 88 -6.14 25.13 -10.79
CA ARG A 88 -6.87 23.86 -10.61
C ARG A 88 -6.19 22.69 -11.33
N LYS A 89 -5.21 22.96 -12.18
CA LYS A 89 -4.48 21.93 -12.94
C LYS A 89 -3.13 21.70 -12.28
N MET A 90 -2.98 20.54 -11.67
CA MET A 90 -1.69 20.06 -11.18
C MET A 90 -1.04 19.19 -12.26
N LYS A 91 0.28 19.30 -12.41
CA LYS A 91 1.09 18.46 -13.31
C LYS A 91 2.24 17.83 -12.54
N TRP A 92 2.72 16.70 -13.06
CA TRP A 92 3.96 16.10 -12.58
C TRP A 92 5.15 16.75 -13.28
N GLU A 93 6.09 17.23 -12.49
CA GLU A 93 7.35 17.77 -12.96
C GLU A 93 8.50 16.89 -12.45
N GLN A 94 9.38 16.47 -13.36
CA GLN A 94 10.55 15.68 -13.00
C GLN A 94 11.59 16.57 -12.35
N THR A 95 12.22 16.06 -11.29
CA THR A 95 13.20 16.79 -10.50
C THR A 95 14.34 15.86 -10.11
N GLU A 96 15.51 16.45 -9.85
CA GLU A 96 16.63 15.73 -9.28
C GLU A 96 16.31 15.42 -7.81
N VAL A 97 16.54 14.17 -7.41
CA VAL A 97 16.19 13.69 -6.07
C VAL A 97 17.42 13.75 -5.17
N ASN A 98 17.38 14.61 -4.17
CA ASN A 98 18.37 14.59 -3.10
C ASN A 98 17.97 13.58 -2.02
N LEU A 99 18.67 12.44 -1.96
CA LEU A 99 18.34 11.37 -1.01
C LEU A 99 18.41 11.77 0.45
N ASP A 100 19.22 12.77 0.81
CA ASP A 100 19.32 13.23 2.20
C ASP A 100 18.03 13.86 2.70
N ASP A 101 17.22 14.43 1.79
CA ASP A 101 15.92 15.04 2.12
C ASP A 101 14.79 14.00 2.24
N HIS A 102 15.04 12.76 1.80
CA HIS A 102 14.07 11.67 1.78
C HIS A 102 14.39 10.55 2.76
N ILE A 103 15.67 10.34 3.10
CA ILE A 103 16.08 9.31 4.05
C ILE A 103 16.27 9.93 5.42
N ILE A 104 15.32 9.67 6.30
CA ILE A 104 15.26 10.24 7.64
C ILE A 104 15.78 9.20 8.63
N ILE A 105 16.82 9.57 9.36
CA ILE A 105 17.38 8.75 10.44
C ILE A 105 17.11 9.52 11.73
N PRO A 106 16.11 9.12 12.52
CA PRO A 106 15.85 9.77 13.80
C PRO A 106 17.07 9.65 14.69
N ASN A 107 17.42 10.75 15.37
CA ASN A 107 18.42 10.66 16.41
C ASN A 107 17.81 9.88 17.57
N LEU A 108 18.29 8.66 17.73
CA LEU A 108 18.00 7.81 18.87
C LEU A 108 19.28 7.89 19.67
N ASP A 109 19.30 8.70 20.74
CA ASP A 109 20.51 8.84 21.53
C ASP A 109 20.95 7.44 21.96
N ASP A 110 22.17 7.04 21.60
CA ASP A 110 22.69 5.67 21.72
C ASP A 110 22.71 5.13 23.16
N GLY A 111 22.40 5.98 24.16
CA GLY A 111 22.31 5.66 25.58
C GLY A 111 20.89 5.59 26.17
N ASP A 112 19.86 6.04 25.45
CA ASP A 112 18.49 5.92 25.91
C ASP A 112 18.00 4.50 25.62
N VAL A 113 18.02 3.65 26.65
CA VAL A 113 17.37 2.35 26.60
C VAL A 113 15.89 2.61 26.34
N VAL A 114 15.46 2.40 25.09
CA VAL A 114 14.06 2.43 24.74
C VAL A 114 13.37 1.34 25.54
N GLU A 115 12.67 1.71 26.61
CA GLU A 115 12.05 0.77 27.56
C GLU A 115 11.09 -0.20 26.85
N SER A 116 10.45 0.25 25.76
CA SER A 116 9.57 -0.56 24.94
C SER A 116 9.81 -0.29 23.45
N PRO A 117 10.73 -1.03 22.82
CA PRO A 117 11.10 -0.86 21.40
C PRO A 117 9.92 -1.01 20.43
N ASP A 118 9.07 -2.01 20.63
CA ASP A 118 7.88 -2.22 19.79
C ASP A 118 6.90 -1.03 19.91
N LYS A 119 6.65 -0.56 21.13
CA LYS A 119 5.79 0.60 21.37
C LYS A 119 6.37 1.88 20.77
N PHE A 120 7.70 2.05 20.84
CA PHE A 120 8.37 3.16 20.19
C PHE A 120 8.10 3.18 18.67
N VAL A 121 8.23 2.04 17.98
CA VAL A 121 7.94 1.94 16.55
C VAL A 121 6.46 2.21 16.26
N GLU A 122 5.55 1.64 17.06
CA GLU A 122 4.10 1.89 16.97
C GLU A 122 3.75 3.39 17.08
N ASP A 123 4.28 4.05 18.11
CA ASP A 123 4.03 5.46 18.39
C ASP A 123 4.70 6.35 17.33
N TYR A 124 5.91 6.00 16.87
CA TYR A 124 6.61 6.68 15.78
C TYR A 124 5.82 6.64 14.47
N VAL A 125 5.36 5.45 14.06
CA VAL A 125 4.54 5.29 12.85
C VAL A 125 3.21 6.05 12.99
N SER A 126 2.59 6.01 14.16
CA SER A 126 1.35 6.74 14.44
C SER A 126 1.53 8.24 14.26
N HIS A 127 2.58 8.81 14.86
CA HIS A 127 2.95 10.22 14.70
C HIS A 127 3.29 10.54 13.23
N LEU A 128 4.00 9.66 12.53
CA LEU A 128 4.36 9.88 11.14
C LEU A 128 3.13 10.09 10.24
N THR A 129 1.99 9.50 10.55
CA THR A 129 0.74 9.68 9.79
C THR A 129 0.05 11.03 10.00
N THR A 130 0.43 11.79 11.05
CA THR A 130 -0.12 13.14 11.28
C THR A 130 0.70 14.23 10.60
N LEU A 131 1.94 13.92 10.20
CA LEU A 131 2.83 14.87 9.53
C LEU A 131 2.55 14.88 8.02
N PRO A 132 2.32 16.04 7.38
CA PRO A 132 2.20 16.10 5.94
C PRO A 132 3.57 15.95 5.26
N LEU A 133 3.58 15.42 4.03
CA LEU A 133 4.77 15.44 3.16
C LEU A 133 4.96 16.83 2.54
N ASP A 134 6.22 17.26 2.38
CA ASP A 134 6.55 18.49 1.66
C ASP A 134 6.28 18.32 0.16
N LEU A 135 5.46 19.21 -0.40
CA LEU A 135 5.06 19.19 -1.80
C LEU A 135 6.15 19.72 -2.76
N ASN A 136 7.21 20.34 -2.24
CA ASN A 136 8.31 20.86 -3.04
C ASN A 136 9.32 19.80 -3.48
N LYS A 137 9.21 18.58 -2.91
CA LYS A 137 10.03 17.41 -3.21
C LYS A 137 9.14 16.24 -3.67
N PRO A 138 9.70 15.18 -4.28
CA PRO A 138 8.96 13.96 -4.55
C PRO A 138 8.27 13.41 -3.29
N LEU A 139 7.03 12.91 -3.42
CA LEU A 139 6.15 12.70 -2.26
C LEU A 139 6.36 11.35 -1.57
N TRP A 140 7.58 11.09 -1.12
CA TRP A 140 7.93 9.89 -0.36
C TRP A 140 9.05 10.15 0.65
N GLU A 141 9.06 9.41 1.74
CA GLU A 141 10.08 9.46 2.79
C GLU A 141 10.38 8.05 3.28
N LEU A 142 11.65 7.73 3.50
CA LEU A 142 12.13 6.48 4.07
C LEU A 142 12.78 6.74 5.42
N HIS A 143 12.18 6.21 6.48
CA HIS A 143 12.68 6.35 7.84
C HIS A 143 13.42 5.07 8.24
N LEU A 144 14.66 5.20 8.70
CA LEU A 144 15.50 4.08 9.11
C LEU A 144 15.64 4.06 10.62
N LEU A 145 14.98 3.10 11.28
CA LEU A 145 14.98 2.95 12.73
C LEU A 145 15.88 1.78 13.10
N ASN A 146 17.10 2.05 13.57
CA ASN A 146 18.01 1.00 14.06
C ASN A 146 17.70 0.63 15.52
N VAL A 147 16.42 0.32 15.78
CA VAL A 147 15.91 -0.14 17.08
C VAL A 147 15.60 -1.63 16.96
N LYS A 148 16.13 -2.42 17.90
CA LYS A 148 15.83 -3.85 18.01
C LYS A 148 14.46 -4.04 18.66
N THR A 149 13.51 -4.53 17.89
CA THR A 149 12.16 -4.88 18.34
C THR A 149 12.06 -6.36 18.70
N SER A 150 10.88 -6.82 19.11
CA SER A 150 10.64 -8.24 19.38
C SER A 150 10.83 -9.13 18.14
N ASP A 151 10.57 -8.60 16.95
CA ASP A 151 10.54 -9.35 15.69
C ASP A 151 11.69 -8.99 14.72
N ALA A 152 12.45 -7.92 14.96
CA ALA A 152 13.48 -7.42 14.04
C ALA A 152 14.66 -6.73 14.75
N GLU A 153 15.85 -6.73 14.13
CA GLU A 153 17.03 -5.98 14.60
C GLU A 153 16.98 -4.50 14.22
N ALA A 154 16.24 -4.15 13.17
CA ALA A 154 15.99 -2.79 12.73
C ALA A 154 14.68 -2.71 11.93
N VAL A 155 14.11 -1.52 11.78
CA VAL A 155 12.85 -1.28 11.09
C VAL A 155 13.00 -0.15 10.07
N GLY A 156 12.63 -0.42 8.83
CA GLY A 156 12.42 0.61 7.81
C GLY A 156 10.94 1.00 7.72
N VAL A 157 10.62 2.29 7.72
CA VAL A 157 9.26 2.80 7.52
C VAL A 157 9.24 3.64 6.25
N PHE A 158 8.53 3.18 5.24
CA PHE A 158 8.41 3.88 3.96
C PHE A 158 7.03 4.52 3.83
N LYS A 159 7.02 5.85 3.77
CA LYS A 159 5.81 6.67 3.66
C LYS A 159 5.72 7.24 2.26
N ILE A 160 4.57 7.05 1.61
CA ILE A 160 4.35 7.43 0.22
C ILE A 160 3.00 8.14 0.11
N HIS A 161 2.94 9.27 -0.58
CA HIS A 161 1.66 9.91 -0.88
C HIS A 161 0.86 9.07 -1.89
N HIS A 162 -0.44 8.86 -1.63
CA HIS A 162 -1.28 7.96 -2.43
C HIS A 162 -1.48 8.44 -3.90
N SER A 163 -1.13 9.69 -4.22
CA SER A 163 -1.11 10.17 -5.61
C SER A 163 0.01 9.56 -6.47
N ILE A 164 1.06 9.00 -5.86
CA ILE A 164 2.17 8.34 -6.57
C ILE A 164 1.74 6.97 -7.12
N GLY A 165 0.92 6.23 -6.38
CA GLY A 165 0.48 4.90 -6.76
C GLY A 165 -0.48 4.29 -5.76
N ASP A 166 -1.17 3.25 -6.19
CA ASP A 166 -1.98 2.38 -5.35
C ASP A 166 -1.16 1.21 -4.79
N GLY A 167 -1.72 0.49 -3.81
CA GLY A 167 -1.02 -0.62 -3.16
C GLY A 167 -0.51 -1.69 -4.12
N ALA A 168 -1.29 -2.03 -5.17
CA ALA A 168 -0.89 -3.03 -6.16
C ALA A 168 0.30 -2.56 -7.02
N SER A 169 0.29 -1.32 -7.49
CA SER A 169 1.41 -0.75 -8.25
C SER A 169 2.68 -0.65 -7.41
N LEU A 170 2.55 -0.28 -6.13
CA LEU A 170 3.68 -0.14 -5.23
C LEU A 170 4.30 -1.48 -4.85
N VAL A 171 3.48 -2.53 -4.65
CA VAL A 171 3.99 -3.90 -4.45
C VAL A 171 4.71 -4.40 -5.70
N SER A 172 4.14 -4.15 -6.88
CA SER A 172 4.78 -4.51 -8.15
C SER A 172 6.12 -3.80 -8.33
N LEU A 173 6.20 -2.53 -7.95
CA LEU A 173 7.44 -1.76 -7.97
C LEU A 173 8.46 -2.31 -6.95
N LEU A 174 8.04 -2.61 -5.73
CA LEU A 174 8.90 -3.20 -4.72
C LEU A 174 9.54 -4.50 -5.22
N LEU A 175 8.73 -5.36 -5.86
CA LEU A 175 9.21 -6.59 -6.49
C LEU A 175 10.19 -6.30 -7.63
N ALA A 176 9.91 -5.30 -8.48
CA ALA A 176 10.80 -4.88 -9.55
C ALA A 176 12.15 -4.31 -9.05
N CYS A 177 12.16 -3.71 -7.86
CA CYS A 177 13.36 -3.16 -7.23
C CYS A 177 14.10 -4.17 -6.35
N THR A 178 13.60 -5.39 -6.18
CA THR A 178 14.23 -6.42 -5.34
C THR A 178 14.73 -7.60 -6.17
N ARG A 179 15.61 -8.41 -5.58
CA ARG A 179 16.18 -9.61 -6.19
C ARG A 179 16.02 -10.80 -5.27
N LYS A 180 16.04 -12.00 -5.85
CA LYS A 180 16.01 -13.23 -5.06
C LYS A 180 17.28 -13.30 -4.22
N SER A 181 17.17 -13.74 -2.96
CA SER A 181 18.35 -13.98 -2.13
C SER A 181 19.21 -15.14 -2.64
N SER A 182 18.63 -16.04 -3.45
CA SER A 182 19.35 -17.15 -4.10
C SER A 182 20.04 -16.75 -5.41
N ASP A 183 19.60 -15.67 -6.05
CA ASP A 183 20.13 -15.16 -7.31
C ASP A 183 19.97 -13.64 -7.36
N THR A 184 21.10 -12.93 -7.23
CA THR A 184 21.15 -11.48 -7.11
C THR A 184 20.81 -10.73 -8.39
N GLU A 185 20.69 -11.42 -9.53
CA GLU A 185 20.30 -10.81 -10.81
C GLU A 185 18.83 -11.11 -11.19
N GLU A 186 18.21 -12.10 -10.55
CA GLU A 186 16.85 -12.53 -10.86
C GLU A 186 15.77 -11.79 -10.04
N LEU A 187 14.70 -11.36 -10.72
CA LEU A 187 13.51 -10.76 -10.10
C LEU A 187 12.71 -11.80 -9.28
N PRO A 188 12.07 -11.39 -8.17
CA PRO A 188 11.18 -12.27 -7.42
C PRO A 188 9.97 -12.70 -8.27
N THR A 189 9.71 -14.00 -8.29
CA THR A 189 8.59 -14.57 -9.05
C THR A 189 7.34 -14.58 -8.18
N VAL A 190 6.30 -13.86 -8.60
CA VAL A 190 4.96 -14.00 -8.01
C VAL A 190 4.22 -15.06 -8.81
N PRO A 191 3.60 -16.07 -8.18
CA PRO A 191 2.78 -17.05 -8.89
C PRO A 191 1.59 -16.33 -9.54
N MET A 192 1.68 -16.09 -10.85
CA MET A 192 0.55 -15.62 -11.64
C MET A 192 -0.36 -16.80 -11.92
N ASN A 193 -1.63 -16.70 -11.53
CA ASN A 193 -2.62 -17.68 -11.90
C ASN A 193 -2.99 -17.43 -13.37
N ASN A 194 -2.20 -18.00 -14.28
CA ASN A 194 -2.44 -17.90 -15.71
C ASN A 194 -3.72 -18.67 -16.05
N LYS A 195 -4.87 -18.04 -15.91
CA LYS A 195 -6.07 -18.54 -16.58
C LYS A 195 -5.81 -18.45 -18.08
N PRO A 196 -6.03 -19.55 -18.84
CA PRO A 196 -5.85 -19.50 -20.28
C PRO A 196 -6.72 -18.39 -20.85
N SER A 197 -6.09 -17.46 -21.57
CA SER A 197 -6.80 -16.49 -22.41
C SER A 197 -7.74 -17.28 -23.32
N PRO A 198 -9.03 -16.93 -23.45
CA PRO A 198 -9.91 -17.58 -24.42
C PRO A 198 -9.25 -17.48 -25.80
N GLY A 199 -8.85 -18.62 -26.34
CA GLY A 199 -8.21 -18.69 -27.65
C GLY A 199 -9.14 -18.11 -28.71
N ALA A 200 -8.56 -17.37 -29.66
CA ALA A 200 -9.24 -16.84 -30.83
C ALA A 200 -9.70 -18.00 -31.73
N ALA A 201 -10.82 -18.62 -31.40
CA ALA A 201 -11.47 -19.65 -32.21
C ALA A 201 -12.97 -19.36 -32.23
N ALA A 202 -13.41 -18.55 -33.21
CA ALA A 202 -14.70 -18.64 -33.93
C ALA A 202 -14.92 -17.37 -34.78
N LEU A 203 -14.28 -17.32 -35.96
CA LEU A 203 -14.63 -16.36 -37.01
C LEU A 203 -15.83 -16.89 -37.81
N SER A 204 -17.02 -16.83 -37.22
CA SER A 204 -18.32 -16.75 -37.90
C SER A 204 -19.44 -16.59 -36.85
N GLY A 205 -19.59 -15.37 -36.32
CA GLY A 205 -20.55 -15.02 -35.26
C GLY A 205 -20.03 -13.99 -34.24
N GLY A 206 -18.72 -13.70 -34.29
CA GLY A 206 -18.01 -12.90 -33.30
C GLY A 206 -18.45 -11.43 -33.19
N VAL A 207 -18.93 -10.79 -34.25
CA VAL A 207 -19.32 -9.36 -34.21
C VAL A 207 -20.57 -9.15 -33.36
N PHE A 208 -21.58 -10.00 -33.50
CA PHE A 208 -22.80 -9.91 -32.67
C PHE A 208 -22.49 -10.20 -31.20
N LEU A 209 -21.64 -11.21 -30.92
CA LEU A 209 -21.20 -11.51 -29.56
C LEU A 209 -20.35 -10.36 -28.97
N LEU A 210 -19.50 -9.71 -29.77
CA LEU A 210 -18.75 -8.51 -29.38
C LEU A 210 -19.69 -7.34 -29.06
N ILE A 211 -20.64 -7.04 -29.94
CA ILE A 211 -21.63 -5.97 -29.72
C ILE A 211 -22.46 -6.28 -28.48
N TRP A 212 -22.91 -7.52 -28.31
CA TRP A 212 -23.69 -7.95 -27.15
C TRP A 212 -22.91 -7.89 -25.84
N THR A 213 -21.63 -8.28 -25.86
CA THR A 213 -20.75 -8.17 -24.68
C THR A 213 -20.46 -6.71 -24.34
N LEU A 214 -20.26 -5.84 -25.34
CA LEU A 214 -20.13 -4.39 -25.14
C LEU A 214 -21.41 -3.77 -24.56
N LEU A 215 -22.58 -4.14 -25.08
CA LEU A 215 -23.88 -3.67 -24.55
C LEU A 215 -24.10 -4.15 -23.11
N LYS A 216 -23.78 -5.42 -22.80
CA LYS A 216 -23.82 -5.93 -21.42
C LYS A 216 -22.86 -5.19 -20.51
N LEU A 217 -21.64 -4.87 -20.98
CA LEU A 217 -20.67 -4.11 -20.23
C LEU A 217 -21.17 -2.69 -19.94
N ILE A 218 -21.73 -2.00 -20.94
CA ILE A 218 -22.33 -0.68 -20.78
C ILE A 218 -23.48 -0.75 -19.76
N TRP A 219 -24.38 -1.72 -19.91
CA TRP A 219 -25.50 -1.89 -18.99
C TRP A 219 -25.04 -2.15 -17.56
N ASN A 220 -24.11 -3.08 -17.35
CA ASN A 220 -23.55 -3.35 -16.02
C ASN A 220 -22.86 -2.11 -15.45
N THR A 221 -22.11 -1.36 -16.26
CA THR A 221 -21.47 -0.11 -15.83
C THR A 221 -22.50 0.95 -15.42
N LEU A 222 -23.61 1.06 -16.16
CA LEU A 222 -24.70 1.99 -15.82
C LEU A 222 -25.41 1.56 -14.53
N VAL A 223 -25.68 0.25 -14.37
CA VAL A 223 -26.25 -0.30 -13.14
C VAL A 223 -25.31 -0.09 -11.97
N ASP A 224 -24.01 -0.34 -12.12
CA ASP A 224 -22.99 -0.14 -11.08
C ASP A 224 -22.86 1.34 -10.71
N LEU A 225 -22.84 2.23 -11.70
CA LEU A 225 -22.81 3.69 -11.46
C LEU A 225 -24.07 4.15 -10.72
N PHE A 226 -25.24 3.64 -11.10
CA PHE A 226 -26.49 3.92 -10.42
C PHE A 226 -26.49 3.37 -9.00
N LEU A 227 -26.08 2.12 -8.79
CA LEU A 227 -26.01 1.47 -7.48
C LEU A 227 -25.00 2.19 -6.58
N PHE A 228 -23.87 2.62 -7.13
CA PHE A 228 -22.86 3.41 -6.42
C PHE A 228 -23.40 4.78 -6.03
N ALA A 229 -24.04 5.50 -6.95
CA ALA A 229 -24.68 6.78 -6.66
C ALA A 229 -25.80 6.65 -5.62
N ALA A 230 -26.64 5.62 -5.75
CA ALA A 230 -27.69 5.29 -4.79
C ALA A 230 -27.10 4.93 -3.43
N THR A 231 -26.00 4.17 -3.39
CA THR A 231 -25.27 3.85 -2.14
C THR A 231 -24.76 5.13 -1.49
N MET A 232 -24.11 6.01 -2.24
CA MET A 232 -23.60 7.29 -1.71
C MET A 232 -24.71 8.22 -1.19
N LEU A 233 -25.88 8.23 -1.84
CA LEU A 233 -27.00 9.12 -1.49
C LEU A 233 -27.90 8.56 -0.38
N PHE A 234 -28.13 7.24 -0.36
CA PHE A 234 -29.13 6.60 0.50
C PHE A 234 -28.55 5.72 1.61
N LEU A 235 -27.39 5.09 1.41
CA LEU A 235 -26.72 4.31 2.47
C LEU A 235 -25.91 5.26 3.35
N LYS A 236 -26.58 5.84 4.34
CA LYS A 236 -25.90 6.52 5.43
C LYS A 236 -25.21 5.47 6.29
N ASP A 237 -23.89 5.52 6.30
CA ASP A 237 -23.05 4.77 7.23
C ASP A 237 -23.60 4.88 8.66
N THR A 238 -23.83 3.73 9.28
CA THR A 238 -24.28 3.62 10.67
C THR A 238 -23.36 4.46 11.55
N LYS A 239 -23.95 5.23 12.48
CA LYS A 239 -23.17 5.96 13.47
C LYS A 239 -22.55 4.94 14.42
N THR A 240 -21.31 4.55 14.15
CA THR A 240 -20.55 3.66 15.03
C THR A 240 -19.60 4.49 15.88
N PRO A 241 -19.24 4.03 17.10
CA PRO A 241 -18.24 4.69 17.92
C PRO A 241 -16.85 4.79 17.25
N ILE A 242 -16.56 3.93 16.27
CA ILE A 242 -15.34 3.96 15.44
C ILE A 242 -15.42 5.08 14.38
N LYS A 243 -16.63 5.38 13.88
CA LYS A 243 -16.89 6.51 12.98
C LYS A 243 -16.89 7.79 13.82
N ALA A 244 -15.72 8.11 14.35
CA ALA A 244 -15.54 9.17 15.33
C ALA A 244 -16.10 10.49 14.80
N LEU A 245 -16.82 11.20 15.68
CA LEU A 245 -17.33 12.55 15.44
C LEU A 245 -16.16 13.43 14.98
N THR A 246 -16.33 14.04 13.81
CA THR A 246 -15.41 15.00 13.20
C THR A 246 -15.41 16.28 14.05
N VAL A 247 -14.82 16.24 15.23
CA VAL A 247 -14.56 17.43 16.05
C VAL A 247 -13.10 17.80 15.83
N GLU A 248 -12.91 18.87 15.08
CA GLU A 248 -11.76 19.79 15.10
C GLU A 248 -10.40 19.19 15.47
N GLY A 249 -9.62 18.81 14.46
CA GLY A 249 -8.19 18.52 14.61
C GLY A 249 -7.86 17.04 14.58
N GLN A 250 -6.82 16.72 13.82
CA GLN A 250 -6.30 15.38 13.51
C GLN A 250 -6.58 14.30 14.57
N GLN A 251 -7.36 13.29 14.19
CA GLN A 251 -7.43 12.05 14.96
C GLN A 251 -6.10 11.31 14.80
N LEU A 252 -5.37 11.18 15.91
CA LEU A 252 -4.24 10.27 16.02
C LEU A 252 -4.74 8.85 15.76
N ARG A 253 -4.37 8.29 14.61
CA ARG A 253 -4.55 6.87 14.33
C ARG A 253 -3.46 6.13 15.07
N ARG A 254 -3.84 5.27 16.01
CA ARG A 254 -2.88 4.38 16.69
C ARG A 254 -2.62 3.18 15.79
N PHE A 255 -1.36 2.99 15.42
CA PHE A 255 -0.88 1.79 14.75
C PHE A 255 -0.35 0.82 15.79
N VAL A 256 -0.79 -0.43 15.69
CA VAL A 256 -0.33 -1.53 16.54
C VAL A 256 -0.02 -2.68 15.60
N HIS A 257 1.18 -3.25 15.68
CA HIS A 257 1.55 -4.42 14.89
C HIS A 257 1.60 -5.65 15.79
N ARG A 258 1.10 -6.78 15.29
CA ARG A 258 1.20 -8.05 15.99
C ARG A 258 1.56 -9.13 15.00
N THR A 259 2.54 -9.95 15.38
CA THR A 259 2.99 -11.08 14.58
C THR A 259 2.18 -12.31 14.95
N VAL A 260 1.69 -13.03 13.94
CA VAL A 260 0.90 -14.26 14.11
C VAL A 260 1.59 -15.35 13.29
N SER A 261 1.72 -16.54 13.88
CA SER A 261 2.35 -17.67 13.20
C SER A 261 1.55 -18.08 11.97
N LEU A 262 2.24 -18.19 10.83
CA LEU A 262 1.64 -18.71 9.61
C LEU A 262 1.25 -20.19 9.75
N ASP A 263 1.96 -20.95 10.60
CA ASP A 263 1.66 -22.36 10.82
C ASP A 263 0.36 -22.52 11.60
N ASP A 264 0.06 -21.64 12.55
CA ASP A 264 -1.22 -21.60 13.26
C ASP A 264 -2.36 -21.26 12.29
N ILE A 265 -2.14 -20.28 11.40
CA ILE A 265 -3.11 -19.93 10.35
C ILE A 265 -3.37 -21.13 9.43
N LYS A 266 -2.32 -21.84 9.00
CA LYS A 266 -2.44 -23.04 8.17
C LYS A 266 -3.15 -24.18 8.91
N LEU A 267 -2.94 -24.34 10.20
CA LEU A 267 -3.62 -25.32 11.02
C LEU A 267 -5.13 -25.07 11.01
N VAL A 268 -5.56 -23.84 11.29
CA VAL A 268 -6.99 -23.45 11.26
C VAL A 268 -7.56 -23.60 9.85
N LYS A 269 -6.82 -23.14 8.83
CA LYS A 269 -7.18 -23.28 7.41
C LYS A 269 -7.50 -24.74 7.07
N ASN A 270 -6.62 -25.67 7.44
CA ASN A 270 -6.76 -27.08 7.11
C ASN A 270 -7.89 -27.73 7.92
N ALA A 271 -8.03 -27.40 9.20
CA ALA A 271 -9.09 -27.93 10.06
C ALA A 271 -10.50 -27.50 9.59
N LEU A 272 -10.64 -26.30 9.04
CA LEU A 272 -11.91 -25.75 8.57
C LEU A 272 -12.13 -25.89 7.05
N ASN A 273 -11.17 -26.46 6.32
CA ASN A 273 -11.18 -26.55 4.86
C ASN A 273 -11.43 -25.20 4.16
N MET A 274 -10.71 -24.16 4.58
CA MET A 274 -10.85 -22.78 4.08
C MET A 274 -9.56 -22.28 3.39
N THR A 275 -9.53 -21.03 2.93
CA THR A 275 -8.31 -20.35 2.47
C THR A 275 -7.63 -19.58 3.61
N ILE A 276 -6.37 -19.17 3.40
CA ILE A 276 -5.64 -18.32 4.37
C ILE A 276 -6.39 -17.00 4.61
N ASN A 277 -6.94 -16.40 3.54
CA ASN A 277 -7.65 -15.14 3.63
C ASN A 277 -8.92 -15.26 4.46
N ASP A 278 -9.66 -16.36 4.33
CA ASP A 278 -10.87 -16.62 5.13
C ASP A 278 -10.54 -16.67 6.63
N VAL A 279 -9.44 -17.34 6.99
CA VAL A 279 -8.97 -17.41 8.38
C VAL A 279 -8.61 -16.02 8.90
N VAL A 280 -7.83 -15.24 8.13
CA VAL A 280 -7.40 -13.89 8.54
C VAL A 280 -8.60 -12.95 8.70
N VAL A 281 -9.56 -12.98 7.78
CA VAL A 281 -10.79 -12.18 7.87
C VAL A 281 -11.62 -12.60 9.07
N GLY A 282 -11.78 -13.91 9.30
CA GLY A 282 -12.52 -14.44 10.44
C GLY A 282 -11.92 -14.02 11.78
N VAL A 283 -10.60 -14.14 11.93
CA VAL A 283 -9.87 -13.69 13.14
C VAL A 283 -10.01 -12.18 13.33
N THR A 284 -9.90 -11.40 12.26
CA THR A 284 -10.05 -9.94 12.31
C THR A 284 -11.47 -9.53 12.71
N GLN A 285 -12.50 -10.17 12.14
CA GLN A 285 -13.90 -9.95 12.50
C GLN A 285 -14.16 -10.31 13.96
N ALA A 286 -13.68 -11.46 14.43
CA ALA A 286 -13.83 -11.88 15.81
C ALA A 286 -13.13 -10.91 16.78
N GLY A 287 -11.91 -10.49 16.46
CA GLY A 287 -11.14 -9.52 17.24
C GLY A 287 -11.83 -8.16 17.31
N LEU A 288 -12.28 -7.63 16.17
CA LEU A 288 -12.99 -6.35 16.09
C LEU A 288 -14.32 -6.40 16.84
N SER A 289 -15.09 -7.48 16.65
CA SER A 289 -16.37 -7.68 17.35
C SER A 289 -16.18 -7.72 18.87
N LYS A 290 -15.19 -8.48 19.35
CA LYS A 290 -14.87 -8.58 20.77
C LYS A 290 -14.40 -7.24 21.35
N TYR A 291 -13.58 -6.48 20.62
CA TYR A 291 -13.16 -5.14 21.02
C TYR A 291 -14.35 -4.20 21.14
N LEU A 292 -15.19 -4.15 20.10
CA LEU A 292 -16.36 -3.29 20.04
C LEU A 292 -17.35 -3.60 21.16
N TYR A 293 -17.65 -4.87 21.39
CA TYR A 293 -18.56 -5.30 22.45
C TYR A 293 -18.01 -4.94 23.84
N ARG A 294 -16.71 -5.18 24.09
CA ARG A 294 -16.06 -4.83 25.37
C ARG A 294 -16.03 -3.33 25.64
N ARG A 295 -15.83 -2.51 24.60
CA ARG A 295 -15.64 -1.07 24.76
C ARG A 295 -16.95 -0.28 24.72
N TYR A 296 -17.95 -0.76 23.98
CA TYR A 296 -19.17 -0.01 23.67
C TYR A 296 -20.47 -0.80 23.86
N GLY A 297 -20.42 -2.08 24.24
CA GLY A 297 -21.61 -2.93 24.35
C GLY A 297 -22.65 -2.44 25.36
N GLU A 298 -22.25 -1.68 26.38
CA GLU A 298 -23.16 -1.03 27.33
C GLU A 298 -23.78 0.27 26.78
N LEU A 299 -23.11 0.93 25.82
CA LEU A 299 -23.51 2.23 25.27
C LEU A 299 -24.40 2.10 24.03
N CYS A 300 -24.25 1.02 23.26
CA CYS A 300 -25.05 0.76 22.07
C CYS A 300 -25.12 -0.75 21.80
N PRO A 301 -26.30 -1.36 21.62
CA PRO A 301 -26.43 -2.75 21.19
C PRO A 301 -25.74 -2.92 19.82
N ILE A 302 -24.77 -3.84 19.75
CA ILE A 302 -24.04 -4.14 18.52
C ILE A 302 -24.61 -5.44 17.94
N ASP A 303 -25.56 -5.32 17.02
CA ASP A 303 -26.26 -6.49 16.45
C ASP A 303 -25.40 -7.29 15.46
N LYS A 304 -24.56 -6.60 14.67
CA LYS A 304 -23.74 -7.24 13.63
C LYS A 304 -22.47 -6.44 13.33
N VAL A 305 -21.34 -7.14 13.24
CA VAL A 305 -20.07 -6.61 12.75
C VAL A 305 -19.73 -7.32 11.44
N SER A 306 -19.68 -6.57 10.35
CA SER A 306 -19.26 -7.06 9.03
C SER A 306 -17.87 -6.55 8.72
N VAL A 307 -16.96 -7.44 8.32
CA VAL A 307 -15.62 -7.09 7.84
C VAL A 307 -15.54 -7.44 6.35
N PHE A 308 -15.05 -6.50 5.55
CA PHE A 308 -14.84 -6.69 4.13
C PHE A 308 -13.35 -6.66 3.83
N LEU A 309 -12.87 -7.63 3.04
CA LEU A 309 -11.51 -7.61 2.51
C LEU A 309 -11.58 -7.11 1.06
N PRO A 310 -11.04 -5.91 0.76
CA PRO A 310 -10.92 -5.48 -0.62
C PRO A 310 -9.92 -6.39 -1.32
N MET A 311 -10.39 -7.18 -2.28
CA MET A 311 -9.52 -7.98 -3.14
C MET A 311 -9.00 -7.10 -4.26
N ILE A 312 -7.75 -7.32 -4.67
CA ILE A 312 -7.22 -6.74 -5.90
C ILE A 312 -8.11 -7.27 -7.02
N ALA A 313 -8.99 -6.41 -7.54
CA ALA A 313 -9.59 -6.64 -8.83
C ALA A 313 -8.46 -6.42 -9.83
N GLU A 314 -7.73 -7.48 -10.17
CA GLU A 314 -7.07 -7.51 -11.46
C GLU A 314 -8.20 -7.39 -12.48
N ALA A 315 -8.49 -6.15 -12.89
CA ALA A 315 -9.20 -5.90 -14.11
C ALA A 315 -8.41 -6.68 -15.13
N ASN A 316 -8.97 -7.82 -15.56
CA ASN A 316 -8.56 -8.52 -16.76
C ASN A 316 -8.20 -7.41 -17.74
N ARG A 317 -6.91 -7.27 -18.07
CA ARG A 317 -6.54 -6.60 -19.30
C ARG A 317 -7.17 -7.46 -20.39
N PHE A 318 -8.42 -7.15 -20.68
CA PHE A 318 -9.06 -7.55 -21.91
C PHE A 318 -8.23 -6.94 -23.05
N PRO A 319 -8.10 -7.68 -24.16
CA PRO A 319 -6.99 -7.60 -25.11
C PRO A 319 -6.68 -6.21 -25.65
#